data_AF-A0A1M3F292-F1
#
_entry.id   AF-A0A1M3F292-F1
#
_cell.length_a   1.000
_cell.length_b   1.000
_cell.length_c   1.000
_cell.angle_alpha   90.00
_cell.angle_beta   90.00
_cell.angle_gamma   90.00
#
_symmetry.space_group_name_H-M   'P 1'
#
loop_
_entity.id
_entity.type
_entity.pdbx_description
1 polymer ?
#
loop_
_entity_poly.entity_id
_entity_poly.type
_entity_poly.pdbx_seq_one_letter_code
_entity_poly.pdbx_strand_id
1 'polypeptide(L)'
;MLERDLYAPVKALLEERGYAVQAEVASCDAVAVRGDECCAVELKLRLNLEVIVQAAARQRFADAVYVAIPAPGRAYYTARFRDVCRVLRRLDVGLITVRAGGARVDFEARAHGVRRNARLRREALAEFVARRTDHNVGGVARVPLMTAYRERALTVAALLRTGPATAAGLRALAAPDDTYAILYRNPYGWFTRLGAGRYELSALGLTALDTYAGLLPTLLPTLPPAAPMPTEPAPTVD
;
A
#
# COMPACT_ATOMS: atom_id res chain seq x y z
N MET A 1 -26.73 -11.64 5.97
CA MET A 1 -25.41 -11.02 5.76
C MET A 1 -25.64 -9.67 5.13
N LEU A 2 -25.18 -8.62 5.80
CA LEU A 2 -25.18 -7.22 5.37
C LEU A 2 -23.85 -6.91 4.66
N GLU A 3 -23.77 -5.78 3.95
CA GLU A 3 -22.54 -5.38 3.24
C GLU A 3 -21.36 -5.22 4.19
N ARG A 4 -21.58 -4.59 5.35
CA ARG A 4 -20.56 -4.45 6.41
C ARG A 4 -20.00 -5.78 6.93
N ASP A 5 -20.77 -6.86 6.84
CA ASP A 5 -20.36 -8.18 7.32
C ASP A 5 -19.33 -8.83 6.36
N LEU A 6 -19.17 -8.29 5.14
CA LEU A 6 -18.21 -8.77 4.16
C LEU A 6 -16.78 -8.32 4.46
N TYR A 7 -16.62 -7.14 5.08
CA TYR A 7 -15.32 -6.51 5.24
C TYR A 7 -14.37 -7.34 6.11
N ALA A 8 -14.80 -7.77 7.30
CA ALA A 8 -13.92 -8.48 8.23
C ALA A 8 -13.37 -9.80 7.65
N PRO A 9 -14.18 -10.69 7.04
CA PRO A 9 -13.67 -11.89 6.38
C PRO A 9 -12.70 -11.60 5.21
N VAL A 10 -12.99 -10.57 4.40
CA VAL A 10 -12.12 -10.18 3.28
C VAL A 10 -10.80 -9.61 3.79
N LYS A 11 -10.85 -8.76 4.82
CA LYS A 11 -9.67 -8.24 5.51
C LYS A 11 -8.81 -9.37 6.04
N ALA A 12 -9.38 -10.32 6.77
CA ALA A 12 -8.65 -11.47 7.30
C ALA A 12 -7.95 -12.28 6.20
N LEU A 13 -8.68 -12.61 5.12
CA LEU A 13 -8.12 -13.32 3.96
C LEU A 13 -6.92 -12.58 3.33
N LEU A 14 -7.00 -11.26 3.20
CA LEU A 14 -5.92 -10.46 2.62
C LEU A 14 -4.74 -10.29 3.59
N GLU A 15 -5.01 -10.12 4.89
CA GLU A 15 -3.98 -10.06 5.93
C GLU A 15 -3.21 -11.38 6.07
N GLU A 16 -3.89 -12.52 5.97
CA GLU A 16 -3.27 -13.85 5.89
C GLU A 16 -2.34 -13.99 4.68
N ARG A 17 -2.65 -13.30 3.58
CA ARG A 17 -1.82 -13.22 2.37
C ARG A 17 -0.71 -12.16 2.45
N GLY A 18 -0.51 -11.56 3.62
CA GLY A 18 0.55 -10.59 3.91
C GLY A 18 0.22 -9.14 3.52
N TYR A 19 -1.05 -8.82 3.23
CA TYR A 19 -1.45 -7.44 2.95
C TYR A 19 -1.71 -6.68 4.25
N ALA A 20 -1.39 -5.39 4.25
CA ALA A 20 -2.03 -4.44 5.16
C ALA A 20 -3.33 -3.95 4.53
N VAL A 21 -4.44 -3.92 5.29
CA VAL A 21 -5.77 -3.59 4.74
C VAL A 21 -6.37 -2.41 5.47
N GLN A 22 -6.97 -1.49 4.72
CA GLN A 22 -7.73 -0.34 5.23
C GLN A 22 -9.07 -0.23 4.50
N ALA A 23 -10.09 0.22 5.23
CA ALA A 23 -11.41 0.49 4.68
C ALA A 23 -11.50 1.91 4.10
N GLU A 24 -12.42 2.10 3.15
CA GLU A 24 -12.82 3.42 2.65
C GLU A 24 -11.69 4.29 2.08
N VAL A 25 -10.68 3.67 1.47
CA VAL A 25 -9.55 4.38 0.85
C VAL A 25 -9.81 4.56 -0.64
N ALA A 26 -9.56 5.76 -1.18
CA ALA A 26 -9.73 6.09 -2.59
C ALA A 26 -11.15 5.74 -3.11
N SER A 27 -12.15 5.91 -2.24
CA SER A 27 -13.55 5.52 -2.47
C SER A 27 -13.74 4.03 -2.78
N CYS A 28 -12.84 3.14 -2.36
CA CYS A 28 -13.02 1.68 -2.40
C CYS A 28 -13.47 1.20 -1.03
N ASP A 29 -14.26 0.13 -1.00
CA ASP A 29 -14.67 -0.49 0.26
C ASP A 29 -13.47 -1.03 1.05
N ALA A 30 -12.49 -1.64 0.37
CA ALA A 30 -11.21 -1.98 0.96
C ALA A 30 -10.05 -1.76 -0.01
N VAL A 31 -8.94 -1.25 0.52
CA VAL A 31 -7.65 -1.23 -0.16
C VAL A 31 -6.67 -2.05 0.66
N ALA A 32 -5.89 -2.87 -0.03
CA ALA A 32 -4.91 -3.76 0.55
C ALA A 32 -3.55 -3.50 -0.09
N VAL A 33 -2.53 -3.25 0.71
CA VAL A 33 -1.17 -2.97 0.23
C VAL A 33 -0.21 -4.03 0.72
N ARG A 34 0.50 -4.65 -0.23
CA ARG A 34 1.56 -5.61 0.01
C ARG A 34 2.82 -5.07 -0.67
N GLY A 35 3.60 -4.30 0.09
CA GLY A 35 4.77 -3.60 -0.41
C GLY A 35 4.38 -2.55 -1.44
N ASP A 36 4.75 -2.78 -2.69
CA ASP A 36 4.45 -2.02 -3.89
C ASP A 36 3.23 -2.56 -4.63
N GLU A 37 2.67 -3.71 -4.23
CA GLU A 37 1.42 -4.22 -4.80
C GLU A 37 0.23 -3.57 -4.09
N CYS A 38 -0.66 -2.97 -4.87
CA CYS A 38 -1.91 -2.37 -4.41
C CYS A 38 -3.09 -3.20 -4.93
N CYS A 39 -3.92 -3.67 -4.03
CA CYS A 39 -5.12 -4.43 -4.32
C CYS A 39 -6.33 -3.60 -3.90
N ALA A 40 -7.29 -3.39 -4.80
CA ALA A 40 -8.58 -2.76 -4.48
C ALA A 40 -9.68 -3.82 -4.44
N VAL A 41 -10.61 -3.69 -3.49
CA VAL A 41 -11.74 -4.59 -3.37
C VAL A 41 -13.04 -3.81 -3.23
N GLU A 42 -14.01 -4.15 -4.07
CA GLU A 42 -15.40 -3.68 -3.95
C GLU A 42 -16.25 -4.77 -3.28
N LEU A 43 -16.99 -4.41 -2.23
CA LEU A 43 -17.82 -5.30 -1.43
C LEU A 43 -19.29 -5.09 -1.80
N LYS A 44 -19.98 -6.14 -2.27
CA LYS A 44 -21.40 -6.04 -2.63
C LYS A 44 -22.18 -7.29 -2.29
N LEU A 45 -23.45 -7.16 -1.90
CA LEU A 45 -24.31 -8.35 -1.68
C LEU A 45 -24.58 -9.14 -2.97
N ARG A 46 -24.54 -8.47 -4.13
CA ARG A 46 -24.85 -9.06 -5.43
C ARG A 46 -23.96 -8.46 -6.51
N LEU A 47 -23.60 -9.27 -7.49
CA LEU A 47 -22.99 -8.78 -8.72
C LEU A 47 -24.04 -8.10 -9.59
N ASN A 48 -23.82 -6.82 -9.89
CA ASN A 48 -24.60 -6.01 -10.82
C ASN A 48 -23.64 -5.23 -11.74
N LEU A 49 -24.16 -4.46 -12.69
CA LEU A 49 -23.31 -3.69 -13.60
C LEU A 49 -22.52 -2.59 -12.87
N GLU A 50 -23.12 -1.98 -11.85
CA GLU A 50 -22.50 -0.91 -11.05
C GLU A 50 -21.18 -1.37 -10.40
N VAL A 51 -21.18 -2.50 -9.69
CA VAL A 51 -19.97 -3.02 -9.04
C VAL A 51 -18.90 -3.43 -10.07
N ILE A 52 -19.31 -3.88 -11.26
CA ILE A 52 -18.38 -4.20 -12.35
C ILE A 52 -17.72 -2.93 -12.89
N VAL A 53 -18.49 -1.84 -13.06
CA VAL A 53 -17.98 -0.54 -13.49
C VAL A 53 -17.03 0.06 -12.44
N GLN A 54 -17.39 -0.03 -11.16
CA GLN A 54 -16.54 0.40 -10.05
C GLN A 54 -15.22 -0.38 -10.05
N ALA A 55 -15.27 -1.72 -10.11
CA ALA A 55 -14.08 -2.56 -10.16
C ALA A 55 -13.17 -2.21 -11.35
N ALA A 56 -13.74 -2.07 -12.55
CA ALA A 56 -12.97 -1.66 -13.74
C ALA A 56 -12.29 -0.29 -13.54
N ALA A 57 -12.97 0.66 -12.89
CA ALA A 57 -12.39 1.97 -12.57
C ALA A 57 -11.18 1.88 -11.64
N ARG A 58 -11.13 0.91 -10.71
CA ARG A 58 -10.00 0.73 -9.78
C ARG A 58 -8.73 0.24 -10.47
N GLN A 59 -8.85 -0.43 -11.60
CA GLN A 59 -7.69 -0.87 -12.40
C GLN A 59 -6.84 0.30 -12.90
N ARG A 60 -7.39 1.52 -12.89
CA ARG A 60 -6.63 2.75 -13.16
C ARG A 60 -5.52 2.99 -12.14
N PHE A 61 -5.56 2.43 -10.95
CA PHE A 61 -4.51 2.64 -9.94
C PHE A 61 -4.03 1.37 -9.22
N ALA A 62 -4.87 0.36 -9.08
CA ALA A 62 -4.53 -0.89 -8.40
C ALA A 62 -3.82 -1.89 -9.34
N ASP A 63 -2.97 -2.73 -8.76
CA ASP A 63 -2.30 -3.84 -9.44
C ASP A 63 -3.22 -5.04 -9.61
N ALA A 64 -4.05 -5.30 -8.60
CA ALA A 64 -5.09 -6.32 -8.60
C ALA A 64 -6.43 -5.69 -8.17
N VAL A 65 -7.54 -6.15 -8.76
CA VAL A 65 -8.88 -5.71 -8.37
C VAL A 65 -9.77 -6.92 -8.16
N TYR A 66 -10.48 -6.93 -7.03
CA TYR A 66 -11.45 -7.96 -6.71
C TYR A 66 -12.84 -7.35 -6.49
N VAL A 67 -13.85 -8.15 -6.81
CA VAL A 67 -15.18 -7.96 -6.23
C VAL A 67 -15.39 -9.06 -5.19
N ALA A 68 -15.90 -8.71 -4.01
CA ALA A 68 -16.26 -9.67 -2.99
C ALA A 68 -17.78 -9.69 -2.76
N ILE A 69 -18.35 -10.89 -2.75
CA ILE A 69 -19.79 -11.11 -2.55
C ILE A 69 -20.05 -12.23 -1.53
N PRO A 70 -21.24 -12.31 -0.91
CA PRO A 70 -21.68 -13.53 -0.25
C PRO A 70 -21.63 -14.71 -1.22
N ALA A 71 -21.22 -15.89 -0.74
CA ALA A 71 -21.22 -17.10 -1.55
C ALA A 71 -22.63 -17.36 -2.09
N PRO A 72 -22.83 -17.43 -3.42
CA PRO A 72 -24.16 -17.39 -4.02
C PRO A 72 -24.93 -18.73 -3.92
N GLY A 73 -24.45 -19.69 -3.13
CA GLY A 73 -25.10 -21.01 -2.95
C GLY A 73 -25.39 -21.69 -4.29
N ARG A 74 -26.65 -22.08 -4.52
CA ARG A 74 -27.09 -22.69 -5.79
C ARG A 74 -27.00 -21.74 -6.99
N ALA A 75 -27.08 -20.42 -6.78
CA ALA A 75 -27.01 -19.45 -7.88
C ALA A 75 -25.64 -19.46 -8.56
N TYR A 76 -24.59 -19.96 -7.88
CA TYR A 76 -23.26 -20.21 -8.46
C TYR A 76 -23.31 -21.02 -9.77
N TYR A 77 -24.25 -21.96 -9.86
CA TYR A 77 -24.36 -22.90 -10.98
C TYR A 77 -25.32 -22.42 -12.09
N THR A 78 -25.84 -21.19 -11.98
CA THR A 78 -26.70 -20.62 -13.03
C THR A 78 -25.88 -20.18 -14.24
N ALA A 79 -26.46 -20.27 -15.44
CA ALA A 79 -25.83 -19.77 -16.67
C ALA A 79 -25.49 -18.28 -16.54
N ARG A 80 -26.43 -17.49 -16.00
CA ARG A 80 -26.24 -16.06 -15.75
C ARG A 80 -25.03 -15.76 -14.87
N PHE A 81 -24.85 -16.48 -13.75
CA PHE A 81 -23.69 -16.25 -12.88
C PHE A 81 -22.37 -16.61 -13.58
N ARG A 82 -22.36 -17.70 -14.37
CA ARG A 82 -21.20 -18.04 -15.22
C ARG A 82 -20.89 -16.95 -16.24
N ASP A 83 -21.91 -16.36 -16.87
CA ASP A 83 -21.75 -15.26 -17.83
C ASP A 83 -21.11 -14.03 -17.18
N VAL A 84 -21.59 -13.64 -16.00
CA VAL A 84 -20.99 -12.54 -15.23
C VAL A 84 -19.54 -12.87 -14.87
N CYS A 85 -19.24 -14.09 -14.43
CA CYS A 85 -17.87 -14.51 -14.15
C CYS A 85 -16.98 -14.53 -15.40
N ARG A 86 -17.53 -14.75 -16.60
CA ARG A 86 -16.80 -14.62 -17.87
C ARG A 86 -16.45 -13.15 -18.15
N VAL A 87 -17.36 -12.22 -17.87
CA VAL A 87 -17.11 -10.78 -17.98
C VAL A 87 -15.99 -10.34 -17.03
N LEU A 88 -16.08 -10.69 -15.74
CA LEU A 88 -15.03 -10.35 -14.76
C LEU A 88 -13.65 -10.85 -15.18
N ARG A 89 -13.56 -12.10 -15.67
CA ARG A 89 -12.29 -12.66 -16.18
C ARG A 89 -11.75 -11.92 -17.41
N ARG A 90 -12.61 -11.48 -18.33
CA ARG A 90 -12.20 -10.68 -19.49
C ARG A 90 -11.71 -9.29 -19.11
N LEU A 91 -12.20 -8.78 -17.98
CA LEU A 91 -11.74 -7.54 -17.39
C LEU A 91 -10.52 -7.74 -16.48
N ASP A 92 -9.98 -8.96 -16.32
CA ASP A 92 -8.91 -9.26 -15.36
C ASP A 92 -9.25 -8.96 -13.88
N VAL A 93 -10.53 -8.86 -13.55
CA VAL A 93 -11.04 -8.64 -12.19
C VAL A 93 -11.25 -9.99 -11.51
N GLY A 94 -10.70 -10.18 -10.31
CA GLY A 94 -10.87 -11.38 -9.50
C GLY A 94 -12.20 -11.42 -8.74
N LEU A 95 -12.56 -12.59 -8.22
CA LEU A 95 -13.76 -12.77 -7.40
C LEU A 95 -13.41 -13.39 -6.05
N ILE A 96 -13.89 -12.77 -4.99
CA ILE A 96 -13.87 -13.30 -3.63
C ILE A 96 -15.30 -13.68 -3.24
N THR A 97 -15.48 -14.85 -2.60
CA THR A 97 -16.75 -15.22 -1.98
C THR A 97 -16.63 -15.34 -0.47
N VAL A 98 -17.62 -14.83 0.24
CA VAL A 98 -17.68 -14.81 1.71
C VAL A 98 -18.74 -15.80 2.21
N ARG A 99 -18.35 -16.64 3.18
CA ARG A 99 -19.23 -17.55 3.93
C ARG A 99 -19.08 -17.27 5.43
N ALA A 100 -19.93 -17.89 6.25
CA ALA A 100 -19.85 -17.76 7.70
C ALA A 100 -18.46 -18.13 8.28
N GLY A 101 -17.73 -19.04 7.64
CA GLY A 101 -16.39 -19.47 8.06
C GLY A 101 -15.22 -18.66 7.47
N GLY A 102 -15.48 -17.59 6.71
CA GLY A 102 -14.42 -16.76 6.12
C GLY A 102 -14.62 -16.43 4.64
N ALA A 103 -13.63 -15.76 4.06
CA ALA A 103 -13.59 -15.44 2.64
C ALA A 103 -12.65 -16.37 1.87
N ARG A 104 -12.92 -16.61 0.59
CA ARG A 104 -12.04 -17.34 -0.32
C ARG A 104 -11.95 -16.64 -1.67
N VAL A 105 -10.81 -16.74 -2.34
CA VAL A 105 -10.70 -16.33 -3.75
C VAL A 105 -11.24 -17.46 -4.62
N ASP A 106 -12.26 -17.14 -5.44
CA ASP A 106 -12.85 -18.08 -6.41
C ASP A 106 -12.06 -18.08 -7.72
N PHE A 107 -11.54 -16.92 -8.13
CA PHE A 107 -10.53 -16.80 -9.16
C PHE A 107 -9.71 -15.52 -8.97
N GLU A 108 -8.40 -15.63 -9.18
CA GLU A 108 -7.45 -14.54 -8.97
C GLU A 108 -7.66 -13.41 -10.00
N ALA A 109 -7.42 -12.17 -9.55
CA ALA A 109 -7.29 -11.04 -10.45
C ALA A 109 -6.02 -11.23 -11.30
N ARG A 110 -6.04 -10.75 -12.54
CA ARG A 110 -4.87 -10.84 -13.43
C ARG A 110 -4.27 -9.45 -13.62
N ALA A 111 -3.00 -9.42 -14.01
CA ALA A 111 -2.34 -8.18 -14.37
C ALA A 111 -3.07 -7.55 -15.55
N HIS A 112 -3.78 -6.46 -15.29
CA HIS A 112 -4.51 -5.77 -16.33
C HIS A 112 -3.54 -4.95 -17.20
N GLY A 113 -3.61 -5.13 -18.51
CA GLY A 113 -2.69 -4.51 -19.48
C GLY A 113 -2.81 -2.99 -19.64
N VAL A 114 -3.74 -2.35 -18.91
CA VAL A 114 -3.93 -0.89 -18.96
C VAL A 114 -2.84 -0.19 -18.14
N ARG A 115 -2.25 0.83 -18.75
CA ARG A 115 -1.29 1.71 -18.06
C ARG A 115 -1.96 2.39 -16.87
N ARG A 116 -1.49 2.08 -15.67
CA ARG A 116 -1.98 2.68 -14.42
C ARG A 116 -1.71 4.19 -14.39
N ASN A 117 -2.69 4.94 -13.93
CA ASN A 117 -2.60 6.35 -13.64
C ASN A 117 -1.77 6.57 -12.37
N ALA A 118 -0.53 7.00 -12.56
CA ALA A 118 0.42 7.22 -11.48
C ALA A 118 -0.05 8.28 -10.46
N ARG A 119 -0.88 9.26 -10.86
CA ARG A 119 -1.41 10.27 -9.94
C ARG A 119 -2.44 9.66 -9.00
N LEU A 120 -3.46 8.99 -9.55
CA LEU A 120 -4.50 8.32 -8.76
C LEU A 120 -3.90 7.30 -7.80
N ARG A 121 -2.87 6.57 -8.25
CA ARG A 121 -2.15 5.62 -7.39
C ARG A 121 -1.47 6.30 -6.21
N ARG A 122 -0.76 7.41 -6.45
CA ARG A 122 -0.10 8.16 -5.37
C ARG A 122 -1.11 8.70 -4.36
N GLU A 123 -2.22 9.26 -4.85
CA GLU A 123 -3.31 9.77 -4.00
C GLU A 123 -3.89 8.65 -3.13
N ALA A 124 -4.21 7.49 -3.72
CA ALA A 124 -4.74 6.34 -3.00
C ALA A 124 -3.77 5.80 -1.93
N LEU A 125 -2.48 5.72 -2.25
CA LEU A 125 -1.46 5.26 -1.30
C LEU A 125 -1.22 6.27 -0.17
N ALA A 126 -1.27 7.58 -0.46
CA ALA A 126 -1.14 8.61 0.55
C ALA A 126 -2.31 8.56 1.55
N GLU A 127 -3.55 8.42 1.04
CA GLU A 127 -4.73 8.26 1.90
C GLU A 127 -4.65 6.97 2.74
N PHE A 128 -4.24 5.86 2.13
CA PHE A 128 -4.04 4.58 2.83
C PHE A 128 -3.10 4.74 4.03
N VAL A 129 -1.96 5.41 3.83
CA VAL A 129 -0.97 5.66 4.87
C VAL A 129 -1.56 6.55 5.96
N ALA A 130 -2.19 7.67 5.59
CA ALA A 130 -2.80 8.61 6.52
C ALA A 130 -3.82 7.94 7.46
N ARG A 131 -4.78 7.19 6.89
CA ARG A 131 -5.77 6.45 7.69
C ARG A 131 -5.11 5.44 8.60
N ARG A 132 -4.07 4.75 8.14
CA ARG A 132 -3.36 3.79 8.97
C ARG A 132 -2.63 4.47 10.13
N THR A 133 -1.99 5.61 9.91
CA THR A 133 -1.36 6.39 10.99
C THR A 133 -2.40 6.82 12.00
N ASP A 134 -3.56 7.34 11.58
CA ASP A 134 -4.63 7.77 12.49
C ASP A 134 -5.09 6.61 13.41
N HIS A 135 -5.20 5.40 12.87
CA HIS A 135 -5.57 4.21 13.65
C HIS A 135 -4.40 3.65 14.49
N ASN A 136 -3.15 3.88 14.07
CA ASN A 136 -1.94 3.42 14.76
C ASN A 136 -1.51 4.32 15.94
N VAL A 137 -2.06 5.54 16.05
CA VAL A 137 -1.87 6.40 17.25
C VAL A 137 -2.45 5.73 18.52
N GLY A 138 -3.21 4.65 18.37
CA GLY A 138 -3.79 3.84 19.46
C GLY A 138 -3.04 2.57 19.86
N GLY A 139 -1.75 2.41 19.52
CA GLY A 139 -0.93 1.33 20.08
C GLY A 139 -0.86 0.06 19.23
N VAL A 140 0.28 -0.08 18.55
CA VAL A 140 0.88 -1.29 17.96
C VAL A 140 0.07 -1.98 16.84
N ALA A 141 0.46 -1.73 15.58
CA ALA A 141 0.03 -2.56 14.45
C ALA A 141 1.17 -2.88 13.47
N ARG A 142 1.34 -4.19 13.25
CA ARG A 142 2.14 -4.97 12.27
C ARG A 142 2.92 -4.19 11.19
N VAL A 143 4.18 -4.58 10.98
CA VAL A 143 5.11 -4.05 9.95
C VAL A 143 4.48 -4.15 8.53
N PRO A 144 4.42 -3.06 7.74
CA PRO A 144 3.95 -3.12 6.36
C PRO A 144 4.88 -3.99 5.48
N LEU A 145 4.35 -4.65 4.45
CA LEU A 145 5.13 -5.63 3.68
C LEU A 145 6.29 -5.00 2.86
N MET A 146 7.38 -5.74 2.65
CA MET A 146 8.57 -5.28 1.92
C MET A 146 8.53 -5.57 0.42
N THR A 147 8.89 -4.59 -0.42
CA THR A 147 9.00 -4.72 -1.89
C THR A 147 10.20 -3.97 -2.42
N ALA A 148 10.62 -4.29 -3.64
CA ALA A 148 11.82 -3.74 -4.26
C ALA A 148 11.86 -2.19 -4.33
N TYR A 149 10.75 -1.46 -4.54
CA TYR A 149 10.78 0.01 -4.43
C TYR A 149 10.84 0.46 -2.97
N ARG A 150 10.15 -0.21 -2.04
CA ARG A 150 10.24 0.09 -0.60
C ARG A 150 11.64 -0.14 -0.03
N GLU A 151 12.32 -1.21 -0.43
CA GLU A 151 13.73 -1.48 -0.05
C GLU A 151 14.64 -0.37 -0.55
N ARG A 152 14.48 0.02 -1.82
CA ARG A 152 15.23 1.13 -2.42
C ARG A 152 14.91 2.47 -1.75
N ALA A 153 13.65 2.72 -1.40
CA ALA A 153 13.24 3.92 -0.67
C ALA A 153 13.78 3.91 0.78
N LEU A 154 13.84 2.75 1.44
CA LEU A 154 14.45 2.60 2.76
C LEU A 154 15.96 2.80 2.72
N THR A 155 16.60 2.36 1.64
CA THR A 155 18.02 2.61 1.38
C THR A 155 18.29 4.12 1.31
N VAL A 156 17.50 4.84 0.51
CA VAL A 156 17.56 6.31 0.42
C VAL A 156 17.26 6.98 1.76
N ALA A 157 16.23 6.52 2.48
CA ALA A 157 15.85 7.06 3.79
C ALA A 157 16.95 6.86 4.83
N ALA A 158 17.57 5.69 4.86
CA ALA A 158 18.63 5.38 5.80
C ALA A 158 19.88 6.23 5.56
N LEU A 159 20.23 6.49 4.29
CA LEU A 159 21.32 7.39 3.94
C LEU A 159 21.01 8.85 4.33
N LEU A 160 19.76 9.29 4.18
CA LEU A 160 19.33 10.64 4.62
C LEU A 160 19.33 10.81 6.15
N ARG A 161 19.45 9.73 6.93
CA ARG A 161 19.57 9.83 8.39
C ARG A 161 20.86 10.53 8.83
N THR A 162 21.89 10.59 7.98
CA THR A 162 23.12 11.35 8.27
C THR A 162 22.97 12.86 8.04
N GLY A 163 21.86 13.30 7.45
CA GLY A 163 21.54 14.71 7.24
C GLY A 163 21.06 15.03 5.82
N PRO A 164 20.62 16.28 5.56
CA PRO A 164 19.99 16.63 4.29
C PRO A 164 20.96 16.63 3.10
N ALA A 165 20.63 15.88 2.06
CA ALA A 165 21.50 15.62 0.91
C ALA A 165 20.77 15.80 -0.44
N THR A 166 21.54 15.90 -1.53
CA THR A 166 21.00 15.89 -2.90
C THR A 166 20.90 14.46 -3.43
N ALA A 167 20.07 14.24 -4.46
CA ALA A 167 19.99 12.95 -5.14
C ALA A 167 21.35 12.47 -5.71
N ALA A 168 22.21 13.42 -6.13
CA ALA A 168 23.57 13.10 -6.57
C ALA A 168 24.46 12.68 -5.39
N GLY A 169 24.40 13.40 -4.28
CA GLY A 169 25.16 13.05 -3.07
C GLY A 169 24.78 11.68 -2.51
N LEU A 170 23.49 11.34 -2.52
CA LEU A 170 23.02 10.03 -2.06
C LEU A 170 23.47 8.89 -2.98
N ARG A 171 23.47 9.08 -4.30
CA ARG A 171 24.00 8.07 -5.24
C ARG A 171 25.50 7.83 -5.06
N ALA A 172 26.27 8.86 -4.72
CA ALA A 172 27.67 8.70 -4.36
C ALA A 172 27.88 7.85 -3.08
N LEU A 173 26.85 7.74 -2.24
CA LEU A 173 26.80 6.92 -1.02
C LEU A 173 26.08 5.58 -1.22
N ALA A 174 26.05 5.06 -2.44
CA ALA A 174 25.42 3.78 -2.82
C ALA A 174 23.87 3.77 -2.84
N ALA A 175 23.21 4.93 -2.90
CA ALA A 175 21.78 4.94 -3.18
C ALA A 175 21.46 4.43 -4.61
N PRO A 176 20.27 3.87 -4.86
CA PRO A 176 19.86 3.36 -6.18
C PRO A 176 19.92 4.42 -7.29
N ASP A 177 20.14 4.00 -8.54
CA ASP A 177 20.25 4.93 -9.68
C ASP A 177 19.02 5.83 -9.86
N ASP A 178 17.83 5.33 -9.51
CA ASP A 178 16.58 6.06 -9.58
C ASP A 178 16.27 6.90 -8.32
N THR A 179 17.29 7.21 -7.49
CA THR A 179 17.16 8.03 -6.26
C THR A 179 16.40 9.33 -6.49
N TYR A 180 16.65 10.06 -7.59
CA TYR A 180 15.90 11.27 -7.89
C TYR A 180 14.39 10.98 -8.05
N ALA A 181 14.03 9.90 -8.76
CA ALA A 181 12.63 9.52 -8.93
C ALA A 181 12.00 9.05 -7.61
N ILE A 182 12.77 8.39 -6.73
CA ILE A 182 12.33 7.99 -5.39
C ILE A 182 11.99 9.23 -4.54
N LEU A 183 12.94 10.16 -4.41
CA LEU A 183 12.78 11.42 -3.65
C LEU A 183 11.69 12.31 -4.22
N TYR A 184 11.59 12.40 -5.55
CA TYR A 184 10.60 13.23 -6.22
C TYR A 184 9.19 12.67 -6.11
N ARG A 185 9.02 11.36 -6.32
CA ARG A 185 7.69 10.72 -6.29
C ARG A 185 7.15 10.59 -4.87
N ASN A 186 8.03 10.33 -3.90
CA ASN A 186 7.78 10.28 -2.46
C ASN A 186 6.37 9.76 -2.07
N PRO A 187 5.94 8.59 -2.56
CA PRO A 187 4.57 8.11 -2.34
C PRO A 187 4.28 7.78 -0.86
N TYR A 188 5.33 7.60 -0.05
CA TYR A 188 5.22 7.30 1.38
C TYR A 188 5.35 8.53 2.28
N GLY A 189 5.63 9.71 1.71
CA GLY A 189 5.83 10.93 2.48
C GLY A 189 7.08 10.92 3.37
N TRP A 190 8.07 10.08 3.09
CA TRP A 190 9.29 9.92 3.90
C TRP A 190 10.31 11.04 3.74
N PHE A 191 10.20 11.82 2.67
CA PHE A 191 11.18 12.86 2.33
C PHE A 191 10.55 14.25 2.33
N THR A 192 11.26 15.25 2.84
CA THR A 192 10.89 16.67 2.76
C THR A 192 11.87 17.39 1.85
N ARG A 193 11.39 18.27 0.96
CA ARG A 193 12.23 19.03 0.04
C ARG A 193 12.61 20.38 0.68
N LEU A 194 13.91 20.65 0.81
CA LEU A 194 14.42 21.87 1.44
C LEU A 194 14.76 23.00 0.46
N GLY A 195 14.76 22.72 -0.84
CA GLY A 195 15.22 23.65 -1.88
C GLY A 195 16.61 23.27 -2.43
N ALA A 196 17.01 23.88 -3.54
CA ALA A 196 18.27 23.59 -4.25
C ALA A 196 18.53 22.09 -4.54
N GLY A 197 17.46 21.29 -4.69
CA GLY A 197 17.55 19.84 -4.91
C GLY A 197 17.97 19.01 -3.69
N ARG A 198 17.98 19.62 -2.49
CA ARG A 198 18.23 18.94 -1.21
C ARG A 198 16.94 18.39 -0.62
N TYR A 199 17.06 17.25 0.01
CA TYR A 199 15.99 16.53 0.70
C TYR A 199 16.45 16.14 2.09
N GLU A 200 15.51 16.07 3.03
CA GLU A 200 15.71 15.54 4.37
C GLU A 200 14.66 14.46 4.68
N LEU A 201 14.84 13.77 5.81
CA LEU A 201 13.85 12.83 6.31
C LEU A 201 12.68 13.58 6.98
N SER A 202 11.45 13.18 6.67
CA SER A 202 10.27 13.61 7.42
C SER A 202 10.12 12.79 8.71
N ALA A 203 9.20 13.22 9.59
CA ALA A 203 8.81 12.42 10.76
C ALA A 203 8.33 11.01 10.37
N LEU A 204 7.58 10.87 9.28
CA LEU A 204 7.14 9.57 8.76
C LEU A 204 8.31 8.72 8.25
N GLY A 205 9.32 9.35 7.66
CA GLY A 205 10.54 8.67 7.25
C GLY A 205 11.35 8.15 8.45
N LEU A 206 11.41 8.91 9.55
CA LEU A 206 12.05 8.48 10.79
C LEU A 206 11.34 7.27 11.39
N THR A 207 10.01 7.37 11.55
CA THR A 207 9.19 6.24 12.04
C THR A 207 9.32 5.01 11.14
N ALA A 208 9.45 5.19 9.82
CA ALA A 208 9.68 4.08 8.91
C ALA A 208 11.02 3.39 9.17
N LEU A 209 12.11 4.13 9.39
CA LEU A 209 13.40 3.53 9.73
C LEU A 209 13.34 2.71 11.03
N ASP A 210 12.59 3.17 12.03
CA ASP A 210 12.37 2.41 13.27
C ASP A 210 11.54 1.14 13.00
N THR A 211 10.48 1.28 12.20
CA THR A 211 9.59 0.16 11.82
C THR A 211 10.33 -0.97 11.10
N TYR A 212 11.34 -0.64 10.28
CA TYR A 212 12.11 -1.59 9.48
C TYR A 212 13.56 -1.78 9.96
N ALA A 213 13.89 -1.41 11.20
CA ALA A 213 15.25 -1.41 11.72
C ALA A 213 15.99 -2.74 11.50
N GLY A 214 15.28 -3.87 11.66
CA GLY A 214 15.84 -5.22 11.46
C GLY A 214 16.21 -5.59 10.01
N LEU A 215 15.73 -4.83 9.01
CA LEU A 215 16.02 -5.07 7.59
C LEU A 215 17.12 -4.14 7.05
N LEU A 216 17.42 -3.03 7.73
CA LEU A 216 18.42 -2.06 7.29
C LEU A 216 19.83 -2.65 7.09
N PRO A 217 20.34 -3.55 7.96
CA PRO A 217 21.66 -4.16 7.76
C PRO A 217 21.79 -4.99 6.48
N THR A 218 20.69 -5.58 6.01
CA THR A 218 20.66 -6.36 4.77
C THR A 218 20.64 -5.46 3.54
N LEU A 219 19.95 -4.32 3.62
CA LEU A 219 19.79 -3.37 2.51
C LEU A 219 21.01 -2.45 2.33
N LEU A 220 21.66 -2.10 3.44
CA LEU A 220 22.89 -1.32 3.50
C LEU A 220 23.86 -2.01 4.46
N PRO A 221 24.67 -2.96 3.98
CA PRO A 221 25.63 -3.68 4.83
C PRO A 221 26.68 -2.74 5.44
N THR A 222 26.92 -1.58 4.83
CA THR A 222 27.70 -0.48 5.43
C THR A 222 26.80 0.74 5.60
N LEU A 223 26.03 0.76 6.67
CA LEU A 223 25.31 1.96 7.08
C LEU A 223 26.32 2.95 7.69
N PRO A 224 26.41 4.20 7.21
CA PRO A 224 27.14 5.22 7.96
C PRO A 224 26.49 5.39 9.34
N PRO A 225 27.29 5.63 10.41
CA PRO A 225 26.74 5.89 11.73
C PRO A 225 25.78 7.07 11.66
N ALA A 226 24.66 6.98 12.37
CA ALA A 226 23.72 8.09 12.46
C ALA A 226 24.45 9.33 12.98
N ALA A 227 24.21 10.49 12.36
CA ALA A 227 24.65 11.75 12.95
C ALA A 227 23.99 11.87 14.33
N PRO A 228 24.71 12.35 15.38
CA PRO A 228 24.09 12.56 16.67
C PRO A 228 22.89 13.50 16.49
N MET A 229 21.74 13.09 17.03
CA MET A 229 20.56 13.94 17.09
C MET A 229 20.97 15.26 17.77
N PRO A 230 20.63 16.44 17.20
CA PRO A 230 20.81 17.69 17.94
C PRO A 230 20.07 17.55 19.27
N THR A 231 20.84 17.47 20.35
CA THR A 231 20.32 17.57 21.71
C THR A 231 19.62 18.92 21.80
N GLU A 232 18.34 18.91 22.15
CA GLU A 232 17.63 20.11 22.57
C GLU A 232 18.51 20.86 23.58
N PRO A 233 18.73 22.18 23.41
CA PRO A 233 19.43 22.95 24.41
C PRO A 233 18.65 22.83 25.72
N ALA A 234 19.35 22.45 26.79
CA ALA A 234 18.78 22.34 28.12
C ALA A 234 18.02 23.64 28.46
N PRO A 235 16.83 23.55 29.09
CA PRO A 235 16.10 24.74 29.48
C PRO A 235 16.98 25.56 30.43
N THR A 236 17.27 26.79 30.03
CA THR A 236 17.89 27.79 30.90
C THR A 236 16.94 28.03 32.06
N VAL A 237 17.33 27.58 33.25
CA VAL A 237 16.63 27.91 34.50
C VAL A 237 17.24 29.22 34.99
N ASP A 238 16.48 30.31 34.88
CA ASP A 238 16.67 31.54 35.65
C ASP A 238 15.88 31.44 36.98
#